data_AF-A0A1G2YPX5-F1
#
_entry.id   AF-A0A1G2YPX5-F1
#
_cell.length_a   1.000
_cell.length_b   1.000
_cell.length_c   1.000
_cell.angle_alpha   90.00
_cell.angle_beta   90.00
_cell.angle_gamma   90.00
#
_symmetry.space_group_name_H-M   'P 1'
#
loop_
_entity.id
_entity.type
_entity.pdbx_description
1 polymer ?
#
loop_
_entity_poly.entity_id
_entity_poly.type
_entity_poly.pdbx_seq_one_letter_code
_entity_poly.pdbx_strand_id
1 'polypeptide(L)'
;MNWLDSYLNPSNMVPLATDSASFTWKDFKCYLDTPTTIRYLYCPYDGRGGQFIINEGGILTVTKSWGICTIAGSKGIIDVNDLGVVNLTAVNATVALTVDNEGVLNVRGTVTSPRDVYVSYGLPDIEGVFYGPSTLNVKGDGKFQVRNINIGVLANPHTGIINITDANAYLSCSSSFCAGNGGKAIVDINNGLLECALFIAPYGLPDPETGAQYADANVVLRGDGRLVVHGGYSMSMIDGSETGKLTINDNAVLKCYDFVAGQGGAATVNMNGGLLDCNSFYLTQFTGTPNPKCNINLFGGTINVKLVWAHGFGSKRYYDTYGNDNAHVDIRNDGKLVVPYPQWPEMVEDVNLGIIKAYGGEGFVKILPDAASNTCTLTACMDDVAGDVTGDCFVDYDDITVLAMNWLSEAINPANVNEDLETNFEDYAIIASDWLLTEEEFIENQ
;
A
#
# COMPACT_ATOMS: atom_id res chain seq x y z
N MET A 1 11.51 38.47 1.29
CA MET A 1 11.46 39.51 2.35
C MET A 1 11.92 38.81 3.62
N ASN A 2 13.04 39.23 4.22
CA ASN A 2 13.46 38.68 5.51
C ASN A 2 12.50 39.20 6.58
N TRP A 3 11.97 38.31 7.41
CA TRP A 3 11.07 38.66 8.49
C TRP A 3 11.77 39.61 9.45
N LEU A 4 11.36 40.88 9.46
CA LEU A 4 11.66 41.80 10.55
C LEU A 4 10.53 41.62 11.57
N ASP A 5 10.88 41.39 12.84
CA ASP A 5 9.98 41.11 13.97
C ASP A 5 8.77 42.06 14.10
N SER A 6 8.80 43.21 13.44
CA SER A 6 7.78 44.25 13.46
C SER A 6 6.48 43.95 12.72
N TYR A 7 6.37 42.86 11.96
CA TYR A 7 5.14 42.52 11.19
C TYR A 7 4.22 41.48 11.85
N LEU A 8 4.55 41.01 13.05
CA LEU A 8 3.66 40.13 13.81
C LEU A 8 2.52 40.95 14.44
N ASN A 9 1.30 40.79 13.92
CA ASN A 9 0.08 41.28 14.55
C ASN A 9 0.02 40.77 16.01
N PRO A 10 -0.48 41.54 17.00
CA PRO A 10 -0.65 41.11 18.40
C PRO A 10 -1.37 39.77 18.62
N SER A 11 -2.02 39.20 17.61
CA SER A 11 -2.56 37.82 17.60
C SER A 11 -1.53 36.70 17.34
N ASN A 12 -0.25 37.02 17.03
CA ASN A 12 0.80 36.09 16.57
C ASN A 12 0.34 35.19 15.41
N MET A 13 -0.42 35.76 14.47
CA MET A 13 -0.77 35.15 13.20
C MET A 13 0.20 35.64 12.13
N VAL A 14 0.68 34.72 11.30
CA VAL A 14 1.43 35.00 10.06
C VAL A 14 0.45 34.93 8.89
N PRO A 15 -0.08 36.05 8.37
CA PRO A 15 -0.81 36.03 7.12
C PRO A 15 0.19 36.05 5.95
N LEU A 16 0.09 35.06 5.04
CA LEU A 16 0.84 35.04 3.77
C LEU A 16 0.28 35.98 2.68
N ALA A 17 -0.73 36.79 3.01
CA ALA A 17 -1.34 37.80 2.15
C ALA A 17 -1.91 38.95 2.98
N THR A 18 -1.78 40.18 2.48
CA THR A 18 -2.48 41.35 2.99
C THR A 18 -3.47 41.82 1.94
N ASP A 19 -4.62 42.31 2.40
CA ASP A 19 -5.88 42.63 1.69
C ASP A 19 -5.78 43.67 0.54
N SER A 20 -4.58 44.06 0.11
CA SER A 20 -4.41 45.00 -0.98
C SER A 20 -4.70 44.32 -2.33
N ALA A 21 -5.89 44.60 -2.86
CA ALA A 21 -6.41 44.06 -4.12
C ALA A 21 -5.50 44.24 -5.36
N SER A 22 -4.44 45.05 -5.29
CA SER A 22 -3.59 45.47 -6.42
C SER A 22 -2.34 44.63 -6.68
N PHE A 23 -2.00 43.61 -5.87
CA PHE A 23 -0.81 42.78 -6.09
C PHE A 23 -1.15 41.37 -6.59
N THR A 24 -0.67 40.97 -7.76
CA THR A 24 -0.77 39.58 -8.23
C THR A 24 0.29 38.72 -7.54
N TRP A 25 -0.10 37.99 -6.49
CA TRP A 25 0.79 37.23 -5.59
C TRP A 25 1.25 35.86 -6.12
N LYS A 26 1.22 35.62 -7.44
CA LYS A 26 1.46 34.27 -8.01
C LYS A 26 2.85 33.66 -7.70
N ASP A 27 3.80 34.47 -7.21
CA ASP A 27 5.19 34.06 -6.95
C ASP A 27 5.69 34.41 -5.54
N PHE A 28 4.79 34.61 -4.56
CA PHE A 28 5.22 34.99 -3.22
C PHE A 28 5.90 33.85 -2.47
N LYS A 29 7.18 34.06 -2.14
CA LYS A 29 8.00 33.13 -1.35
C LYS A 29 8.37 33.78 -0.02
N CYS A 30 7.91 33.19 1.07
CA CYS A 30 8.40 33.46 2.41
C CYS A 30 9.50 32.48 2.75
N TYR A 31 10.59 32.98 3.31
CA TYR A 31 11.70 32.16 3.79
C TYR A 31 11.81 32.30 5.30
N LEU A 32 11.98 31.17 5.98
CA LEU A 32 12.31 31.09 7.39
C LEU A 32 13.71 30.48 7.52
N ASP A 33 14.68 31.33 7.84
CA ASP A 33 16.11 30.96 7.93
C ASP A 33 16.62 31.00 9.38
N THR A 34 15.74 31.29 10.35
CA THR A 34 16.08 31.41 11.78
C THR A 34 15.03 30.74 12.66
N PRO A 35 15.38 30.32 13.88
CA PRO A 35 14.41 29.79 14.84
C PRO A 35 13.33 30.83 15.18
N THR A 36 12.07 30.48 14.97
CA THR A 36 10.92 31.35 15.23
C THR A 36 9.80 30.56 15.91
N THR A 37 9.16 31.16 16.90
CA THR A 37 7.98 30.60 17.58
C THR A 37 6.75 31.43 17.25
N ILE A 38 5.71 30.80 16.69
CA ILE A 38 4.43 31.43 16.38
C ILE A 38 3.28 30.70 17.07
N ARG A 39 2.18 31.40 17.33
CA ARG A 39 0.98 30.76 17.88
C ARG A 39 0.19 30.05 16.79
N TYR A 40 0.02 30.73 15.66
CA TYR A 40 -0.75 30.25 14.52
C TYR A 40 0.03 30.45 13.22
N LEU A 41 0.16 29.39 12.43
CA LEU A 41 0.51 29.50 11.02
C LEU A 41 -0.76 29.33 10.21
N TYR A 42 -1.13 30.36 9.44
CA TYR A 42 -2.34 30.35 8.63
C TYR A 42 -2.03 30.88 7.23
N CYS A 43 -2.23 30.06 6.21
CA CYS A 43 -2.27 30.58 4.83
C CYS A 43 -3.63 31.29 4.64
N PRO A 44 -3.66 32.58 4.30
CA PRO A 44 -4.90 33.35 4.28
C PRO A 44 -5.81 32.99 3.10
N TYR A 45 -7.02 33.51 3.26
CA TYR A 45 -8.30 33.03 2.79
C TYR A 45 -8.69 33.58 1.39
N ASP A 46 -7.78 34.22 0.64
CA ASP A 46 -8.16 35.09 -0.49
C ASP A 46 -7.70 34.62 -1.88
N GLY A 47 -7.42 33.32 -2.04
CA GLY A 47 -7.35 32.69 -3.36
C GLY A 47 -6.10 33.02 -4.18
N ARG A 48 -5.03 33.54 -3.55
CA ARG A 48 -3.76 33.82 -4.21
C ARG A 48 -2.69 32.93 -3.58
N GLY A 49 -2.26 31.91 -4.32
CA GLY A 49 -1.29 30.92 -3.83
C GLY A 49 0.02 31.54 -3.33
N GLY A 50 0.75 30.79 -2.49
CA GLY A 50 2.01 31.24 -1.91
C GLY A 50 2.87 30.06 -1.46
N GLN A 51 4.19 30.27 -1.40
CA GLN A 51 5.15 29.29 -0.93
C GLN A 51 5.78 29.76 0.38
N PHE A 52 5.71 28.93 1.43
CA PHE A 52 6.46 29.14 2.67
C PHE A 52 7.57 28.10 2.75
N ILE A 53 8.81 28.56 2.75
CA ILE A 53 10.02 27.74 2.69
C ILE A 53 10.74 27.86 4.03
N ILE A 54 11.02 26.73 4.66
CA ILE A 54 11.85 26.66 5.87
C ILE A 54 13.21 26.14 5.45
N ASN A 55 14.22 27.02 5.47
CA ASN A 55 15.58 26.73 5.04
C ASN A 55 16.42 26.14 6.18
N GLU A 56 17.68 25.82 5.88
CA GLU A 56 18.70 25.48 6.87
C GLU A 56 18.80 26.56 7.97
N GLY A 57 18.74 26.13 9.23
CA GLY A 57 18.70 27.01 10.40
C GLY A 57 17.32 27.55 10.76
N GLY A 58 16.33 27.39 9.88
CA GLY A 58 14.92 27.67 10.15
C GLY A 58 14.30 26.61 11.07
N ILE A 59 13.94 27.01 12.29
CA ILE A 59 13.19 26.15 13.23
C ILE A 59 11.86 26.83 13.51
N LEU A 60 10.76 26.32 12.95
CA LEU A 60 9.43 26.83 13.24
C LEU A 60 8.81 26.05 14.41
N THR A 61 8.49 26.75 15.50
CA THR A 61 7.69 26.19 16.59
C THR A 61 6.28 26.76 16.55
N VAL A 62 5.25 25.92 16.37
CA VAL A 62 3.84 26.35 16.39
C VAL A 62 3.19 25.90 17.70
N THR A 63 2.70 26.86 18.49
CA THR A 63 2.26 26.61 19.88
C THR A 63 0.74 26.54 20.06
N LYS A 64 -0.08 26.72 19.01
CA LYS A 64 -1.54 26.50 19.09
C LYS A 64 -2.11 25.66 17.96
N SER A 65 -2.12 26.17 16.72
CA SER A 65 -2.74 25.48 15.58
C SER A 65 -2.02 25.84 14.28
N TRP A 66 -2.01 24.91 13.32
CA TRP A 66 -1.47 25.13 11.99
C TRP A 66 -2.50 24.66 10.95
N GLY A 67 -2.88 25.56 10.05
CA GLY A 67 -3.69 25.24 8.88
C GLY A 67 -3.07 25.83 7.62
N ILE A 68 -2.89 25.01 6.60
CA ILE A 68 -2.83 25.53 5.22
C ILE A 68 -4.28 25.48 4.75
N CYS A 69 -4.93 26.63 4.69
CA CYS A 69 -6.21 26.78 4.03
C CYS A 69 -5.96 27.52 2.72
N THR A 70 -6.36 26.94 1.59
CA THR A 70 -6.46 27.68 0.32
C THR A 70 -7.91 27.68 -0.13
N ILE A 71 -8.33 28.69 -0.90
CA ILE A 71 -9.67 28.73 -1.50
C ILE A 71 -9.54 28.60 -3.02
N ALA A 72 -10.50 27.88 -3.62
CA ALA A 72 -10.87 27.77 -5.02
C ALA A 72 -9.82 28.28 -6.04
N GLY A 73 -8.99 27.34 -6.52
CA GLY A 73 -8.05 27.58 -7.63
C GLY A 73 -6.67 28.12 -7.21
N SER A 74 -6.32 28.08 -5.92
CA SER A 74 -5.01 28.49 -5.41
C SER A 74 -4.21 27.36 -4.77
N LYS A 75 -2.91 27.30 -5.11
CA LYS A 75 -1.95 26.32 -4.55
C LYS A 75 -1.19 26.94 -3.38
N GLY A 76 -1.27 26.32 -2.22
CA GLY A 76 -0.45 26.63 -1.05
C GLY A 76 0.63 25.57 -0.93
N ILE A 77 1.89 25.99 -0.90
CA ILE A 77 3.03 25.09 -0.78
C ILE A 77 3.78 25.42 0.49
N ILE A 78 3.96 24.43 1.36
CA ILE A 78 4.95 24.49 2.44
C ILE A 78 6.08 23.53 2.07
N ASP A 79 7.28 24.07 1.96
CA ASP A 79 8.49 23.30 1.67
C ASP A 79 9.41 23.36 2.88
N VAL A 80 9.58 22.23 3.55
CA VAL A 80 10.55 22.07 4.64
C VAL A 80 11.80 21.48 4.02
N ASN A 81 12.83 22.31 3.79
CA ASN A 81 14.08 21.86 3.18
C ASN A 81 14.84 20.90 4.10
N ASP A 82 15.88 20.23 3.58
CA ASP A 82 16.59 19.09 4.20
C ASP A 82 17.04 19.33 5.66
N LEU A 83 17.29 20.58 6.04
CA LEU A 83 17.73 20.99 7.38
C LEU A 83 16.72 21.88 8.13
N GLY A 84 15.53 22.11 7.57
CA GLY A 84 14.43 22.81 8.21
C GLY A 84 13.72 21.93 9.23
N VAL A 85 13.26 22.52 10.33
CA VAL A 85 12.55 21.79 11.40
C VAL A 85 11.23 22.48 11.73
N VAL A 86 10.14 21.71 11.78
CA VAL A 86 8.84 22.15 12.29
C VAL A 86 8.48 21.36 13.53
N ASN A 87 8.39 22.05 14.66
CA ASN A 87 7.99 21.48 15.94
C ASN A 87 6.60 21.98 16.32
N LEU A 88 5.65 21.06 16.47
CA LEU A 88 4.31 21.38 16.92
C LEU A 88 4.21 21.05 18.40
N THR A 89 4.13 22.07 19.26
CA THR A 89 4.22 21.88 20.72
C THR A 89 2.87 22.01 21.43
N ALA A 90 1.84 22.48 20.72
CA ALA A 90 0.54 22.68 21.32
C ALA A 90 -0.16 21.36 21.62
N VAL A 91 -0.70 21.26 22.83
CA VAL A 91 -1.57 20.15 23.21
C VAL A 91 -2.83 20.08 22.32
N ASN A 92 -3.22 21.11 21.56
CA ASN A 92 -4.39 21.07 20.65
C ASN A 92 -4.07 21.50 19.20
N ALA A 93 -2.82 21.35 18.74
CA ALA A 93 -2.47 21.66 17.36
C ALA A 93 -2.91 20.52 16.43
N THR A 94 -4.04 20.69 15.75
CA THR A 94 -4.35 19.95 14.53
C THR A 94 -3.48 20.52 13.42
N VAL A 95 -2.79 19.66 12.67
CA VAL A 95 -2.31 20.04 11.32
C VAL A 95 -3.43 19.69 10.36
N ALA A 96 -4.10 20.71 9.87
CA ALA A 96 -5.06 20.56 8.81
C ALA A 96 -4.39 21.00 7.51
N LEU A 97 -4.12 20.04 6.62
CA LEU A 97 -3.90 20.33 5.21
C LEU A 97 -5.30 20.42 4.59
N THR A 98 -5.97 21.55 4.76
CA THR A 98 -7.32 21.77 4.24
C THR A 98 -7.20 22.49 2.90
N VAL A 99 -7.30 21.74 1.81
CA VAL A 99 -7.01 22.30 0.50
C VAL A 99 -8.19 22.16 -0.44
N ASP A 100 -8.51 23.29 -1.05
CA ASP A 100 -9.62 23.51 -1.96
C ASP A 100 -9.19 23.42 -3.44
N ASN A 101 -8.02 22.78 -3.72
CA ASN A 101 -7.54 22.22 -5.03
C ASN A 101 -5.99 22.26 -5.18
N GLU A 102 -5.22 21.28 -4.68
CA GLU A 102 -3.74 21.09 -4.90
C GLU A 102 -2.74 21.70 -3.88
N GLY A 103 -2.94 21.48 -2.58
CA GLY A 103 -1.97 21.87 -1.56
C GLY A 103 -0.94 20.78 -1.38
N VAL A 104 0.32 21.19 -1.29
CA VAL A 104 1.47 20.30 -1.21
C VAL A 104 2.26 20.64 0.04
N LEU A 105 2.38 19.67 0.94
CA LEU A 105 3.40 19.70 1.99
C LEU A 105 4.56 18.83 1.51
N ASN A 106 5.67 19.48 1.17
CA ASN A 106 6.93 18.81 0.89
C ASN A 106 7.76 18.78 2.17
N VAL A 107 8.09 17.58 2.63
CA VAL A 107 8.90 17.37 3.82
C VAL A 107 10.21 16.74 3.39
N ARG A 108 11.29 17.53 3.42
CA ARG A 108 12.67 17.05 3.27
C ARG A 108 13.47 17.17 4.57
N GLY A 109 13.06 18.07 5.45
CA GLY A 109 13.54 18.17 6.82
C GLY A 109 12.71 17.36 7.83
N THR A 110 12.62 17.82 9.07
CA THR A 110 11.88 17.10 10.13
C THR A 110 10.61 17.85 10.55
N VAL A 111 9.47 17.15 10.54
CA VAL A 111 8.21 17.63 11.13
C VAL A 111 7.79 16.66 12.23
N THR A 112 7.60 17.17 13.45
CA THR A 112 7.10 16.38 14.58
C THR A 112 5.79 16.96 15.11
N SER A 113 4.79 16.09 15.29
CA SER A 113 3.52 16.41 15.92
C SER A 113 3.21 15.42 17.05
N PRO A 114 2.91 15.87 18.27
CA PRO A 114 2.45 15.00 19.35
C PRO A 114 0.99 14.54 19.17
N ARG A 115 0.30 14.98 18.11
CA ARG A 115 -1.11 14.72 17.84
C ARG A 115 -1.38 14.36 16.37
N ASP A 116 -2.66 14.19 16.09
CA ASP A 116 -3.24 13.75 14.84
C ASP A 116 -3.00 14.77 13.73
N VAL A 117 -2.60 14.29 12.57
CA VAL A 117 -2.53 15.05 11.34
C VAL A 117 -3.64 14.55 10.43
N TYR A 118 -4.46 15.49 9.99
CA TYR A 118 -5.51 15.22 9.04
C TYR A 118 -5.03 15.71 7.68
N VAL A 119 -4.85 14.77 6.77
CA VAL A 119 -4.61 15.04 5.35
C VAL A 119 -5.96 14.90 4.63
N SER A 120 -6.99 15.56 5.18
CA SER A 120 -8.32 15.87 4.61
C SER A 120 -9.38 16.18 5.71
N TYR A 121 -10.39 16.98 5.32
CA TYR A 121 -11.56 17.64 5.97
C TYR A 121 -11.91 17.53 7.48
N GLY A 122 -12.31 18.70 8.05
CA GLY A 122 -13.58 18.95 8.79
C GLY A 122 -13.69 18.78 10.32
N LEU A 123 -13.89 19.88 11.07
CA LEU A 123 -14.58 19.86 12.39
C LEU A 123 -15.83 20.76 12.33
N PRO A 124 -16.87 20.49 13.14
CA PRO A 124 -18.19 21.11 13.01
C PRO A 124 -18.18 22.57 13.49
N ASP A 125 -19.08 23.35 12.91
CA ASP A 125 -19.39 24.75 13.20
C ASP A 125 -18.42 25.79 12.62
N ILE A 126 -18.56 26.06 11.31
CA ILE A 126 -18.72 27.40 10.69
C ILE A 126 -18.91 27.18 9.19
N GLU A 127 -19.98 27.77 8.65
CA GLU A 127 -20.43 27.72 7.25
C GLU A 127 -19.31 28.08 6.26
N GLY A 128 -18.88 27.10 5.45
CA GLY A 128 -17.91 27.28 4.36
C GLY A 128 -17.33 25.94 3.91
N VAL A 129 -17.94 25.33 2.89
CA VAL A 129 -17.56 24.00 2.39
C VAL A 129 -16.39 24.12 1.42
N PHE A 130 -15.32 23.34 1.66
CA PHE A 130 -14.09 23.33 0.85
C PHE A 130 -13.82 21.93 0.25
N TYR A 131 -13.50 21.89 -1.04
CA TYR A 131 -13.39 20.81 -2.02
C TYR A 131 -12.01 20.79 -2.70
N GLY A 132 -11.14 19.79 -2.44
CA GLY A 132 -9.91 19.64 -3.24
C GLY A 132 -8.99 18.45 -2.88
N PRO A 133 -8.21 17.92 -3.85
CA PRO A 133 -7.16 16.94 -3.58
C PRO A 133 -6.03 17.56 -2.74
N SER A 134 -5.48 16.76 -1.83
CA SER A 134 -4.35 17.12 -0.96
C SER A 134 -3.21 16.12 -1.13
N THR A 135 -1.96 16.61 -1.14
CA THR A 135 -0.78 15.75 -1.31
C THR A 135 0.24 15.99 -0.19
N LEU A 136 0.64 14.92 0.48
CA LEU A 136 1.80 14.89 1.36
C LEU A 136 2.95 14.17 0.65
N ASN A 137 4.05 14.88 0.42
CA ASN A 137 5.26 14.30 -0.13
C ASN A 137 6.35 14.27 0.94
N VAL A 138 6.84 13.09 1.30
CA VAL A 138 8.04 12.92 2.15
C VAL A 138 9.18 12.47 1.25
N LYS A 139 10.25 13.27 1.19
CA LYS A 139 11.34 13.13 0.21
C LYS A 139 12.71 13.34 0.87
N GLY A 140 13.78 12.95 0.18
CA GLY A 140 15.16 13.02 0.68
C GLY A 140 15.33 12.31 2.01
N ASP A 141 15.93 13.00 2.98
CA ASP A 141 16.07 12.55 4.37
C ASP A 141 14.88 12.98 5.26
N GLY A 142 13.77 13.35 4.64
CA GLY A 142 12.60 13.90 5.31
C GLY A 142 11.99 12.95 6.33
N LYS A 143 11.71 13.47 7.52
CA LYS A 143 11.06 12.73 8.61
C LYS A 143 9.77 13.42 9.00
N PHE A 144 8.65 12.73 8.84
CA PHE A 144 7.35 13.20 9.28
C PHE A 144 6.81 12.25 10.35
N GLN A 145 6.80 12.70 11.60
CA GLN A 145 6.41 11.88 12.74
C GLN A 145 5.19 12.48 13.42
N VAL A 146 4.10 11.72 13.48
CA VAL A 146 2.82 12.19 14.00
C VAL A 146 2.09 11.11 14.78
N ARG A 147 1.06 11.48 15.53
CA ARG A 147 0.36 10.51 16.36
C ARG A 147 -0.60 9.62 15.55
N ASN A 148 -1.50 10.25 14.82
CA ASN A 148 -2.48 9.63 13.92
C ASN A 148 -2.37 10.32 12.55
N ILE A 149 -2.65 9.58 11.48
CA ILE A 149 -2.83 10.12 10.14
C ILE A 149 -4.18 9.65 9.64
N ASN A 150 -5.06 10.58 9.30
CA ASN A 150 -6.29 10.26 8.60
C ASN A 150 -6.27 10.93 7.23
N ILE A 151 -6.38 10.11 6.19
CA ILE A 151 -6.47 10.52 4.79
C ILE A 151 -7.82 10.03 4.31
N GLY A 152 -8.79 10.93 4.24
CA GLY A 152 -10.12 10.56 3.79
C GLY A 152 -10.95 11.79 3.57
N VAL A 153 -11.65 11.83 2.45
CA VAL A 153 -12.49 12.95 2.06
C VAL A 153 -13.90 12.60 2.49
N LEU A 154 -14.51 13.30 3.45
CA LEU A 154 -15.87 12.98 3.91
C LEU A 154 -16.97 13.22 2.86
N ALA A 155 -16.65 13.69 1.65
CA ALA A 155 -17.56 13.77 0.52
C ALA A 155 -16.82 13.94 -0.83
N ASN A 156 -17.10 13.05 -1.79
CA ASN A 156 -17.10 13.16 -3.27
C ASN A 156 -16.38 14.38 -3.93
N PRO A 157 -15.52 14.27 -4.99
CA PRO A 157 -14.77 13.14 -5.56
C PRO A 157 -13.24 13.33 -5.39
N HIS A 158 -12.80 13.87 -4.26
CA HIS A 158 -11.39 14.23 -4.11
C HIS A 158 -10.50 13.06 -3.71
N THR A 159 -9.24 13.10 -4.13
CA THR A 159 -8.23 12.09 -3.83
C THR A 159 -7.18 12.65 -2.87
N GLY A 160 -7.01 12.02 -1.72
CA GLY A 160 -5.85 12.25 -0.84
C GLY A 160 -4.66 11.42 -1.33
N ILE A 161 -3.48 12.03 -1.45
CA ILE A 161 -2.28 11.35 -1.95
C ILE A 161 -1.15 11.48 -0.92
N ILE A 162 -0.53 10.35 -0.57
CA ILE A 162 0.75 10.32 0.15
C ILE A 162 1.79 9.68 -0.76
N ASN A 163 2.90 10.38 -0.97
CA ASN A 163 4.05 9.85 -1.68
C ASN A 163 5.27 9.87 -0.75
N ILE A 164 5.94 8.72 -0.64
CA ILE A 164 7.22 8.57 0.07
C ILE A 164 8.21 7.98 -0.94
N THR A 165 9.15 8.78 -1.47
CA THR A 165 9.85 8.40 -2.72
C THR A 165 11.34 8.11 -2.61
N ASP A 166 11.96 8.40 -1.47
CA ASP A 166 13.41 8.32 -1.29
C ASP A 166 13.76 7.34 -0.16
N ALA A 167 14.93 6.70 -0.26
CA ALA A 167 15.34 5.61 0.64
C ALA A 167 15.37 5.99 2.14
N ASN A 168 15.64 7.26 2.44
CA ASN A 168 15.70 7.77 3.80
C ASN A 168 14.43 8.50 4.24
N ALA A 169 13.44 8.64 3.35
CA ALA A 169 12.17 9.29 3.66
C ALA A 169 11.37 8.42 4.63
N TYR A 170 10.91 9.03 5.72
CA TYR A 170 10.30 8.30 6.82
C TYR A 170 9.01 8.98 7.29
N LEU A 171 7.91 8.23 7.23
CA LEU A 171 6.61 8.61 7.76
C LEU A 171 6.26 7.72 8.94
N SER A 172 6.10 8.28 10.13
CA SER A 172 5.71 7.53 11.33
C SER A 172 4.38 8.01 11.88
N CYS A 173 3.51 7.06 12.18
CA CYS A 173 2.20 7.28 12.79
C CYS A 173 2.07 6.38 14.03
N SER A 174 2.22 6.93 15.23
CA SER A 174 2.28 6.10 16.46
C SER A 174 0.99 5.31 16.81
N SER A 175 -0.12 5.59 16.12
CA SER A 175 -1.44 5.00 16.36
C SER A 175 -2.03 4.59 15.01
N SER A 176 -3.14 5.16 14.54
CA SER A 176 -3.82 4.70 13.33
C SER A 176 -3.49 5.56 12.11
N PHE A 177 -3.19 4.89 11.01
CA PHE A 177 -3.19 5.41 9.66
C PHE A 177 -4.46 4.92 8.95
N CYS A 178 -5.36 5.83 8.61
CA CYS A 178 -6.57 5.50 7.86
C CYS A 178 -6.50 6.12 6.47
N ALA A 179 -6.66 5.30 5.44
CA ALA A 179 -6.76 5.75 4.05
C ALA A 179 -8.18 5.51 3.53
N GLY A 180 -8.76 6.49 2.84
CA GLY A 180 -10.02 6.36 2.12
C GLY A 180 -11.29 6.67 2.93
N ASN A 181 -11.20 7.33 4.09
CA ASN A 181 -12.41 7.63 4.89
C ASN A 181 -13.39 8.58 4.15
N GLY A 182 -14.42 8.01 3.51
CA GLY A 182 -15.44 8.72 2.72
C GLY A 182 -15.07 9.06 1.26
N GLY A 183 -13.88 8.64 0.78
CA GLY A 183 -13.37 9.04 -0.53
C GLY A 183 -12.15 8.25 -0.99
N LYS A 184 -11.46 8.74 -2.03
CA LYS A 184 -10.31 8.05 -2.63
C LYS A 184 -9.00 8.43 -1.93
N ALA A 185 -8.19 7.44 -1.56
CA ALA A 185 -6.83 7.65 -1.07
C ALA A 185 -5.82 6.87 -1.92
N ILE A 186 -4.67 7.49 -2.19
CA ILE A 186 -3.51 6.85 -2.82
C ILE A 186 -2.33 6.97 -1.86
N VAL A 187 -1.73 5.84 -1.51
CA VAL A 187 -0.51 5.78 -0.71
C VAL A 187 0.55 5.10 -1.58
N ASP A 188 1.51 5.87 -2.07
CA ASP A 188 2.62 5.38 -2.91
C ASP A 188 3.93 5.46 -2.11
N ILE A 189 4.53 4.30 -1.84
CA ILE A 189 5.79 4.16 -1.11
C ILE A 189 6.82 3.54 -2.05
N ASN A 190 7.75 4.37 -2.51
CA ASN A 190 8.86 4.01 -3.38
C ASN A 190 10.17 4.25 -2.62
N ASN A 191 10.89 3.18 -2.25
CA ASN A 191 12.14 3.19 -1.47
C ASN A 191 12.07 3.70 -0.02
N GLY A 192 11.09 4.51 0.36
CA GLY A 192 10.97 5.03 1.73
C GLY A 192 10.29 4.09 2.73
N LEU A 193 10.06 4.57 3.95
CA LEU A 193 9.46 3.80 5.04
C LEU A 193 8.22 4.51 5.61
N LEU A 194 7.10 3.79 5.67
CA LEU A 194 5.93 4.14 6.47
C LEU A 194 5.82 3.17 7.65
N GLU A 195 5.83 3.69 8.87
CA GLU A 195 5.54 2.93 10.08
C GLU A 195 4.25 3.44 10.72
N CYS A 196 3.32 2.55 11.03
CA CYS A 196 2.14 2.89 11.83
C CYS A 196 1.79 1.79 12.83
N ALA A 197 0.92 2.05 13.81
CA ALA A 197 0.45 0.99 14.71
C ALA A 197 -0.78 0.24 14.15
N LEU A 198 -1.62 0.94 13.38
CA LEU A 198 -2.79 0.37 12.73
C LEU A 198 -2.91 0.98 11.34
N PHE A 199 -3.13 0.15 10.32
CA PHE A 199 -3.37 0.61 8.96
C PHE A 199 -4.74 0.14 8.50
N ILE A 200 -5.64 1.07 8.20
CA ILE A 200 -6.99 0.76 7.73
C ILE A 200 -7.18 1.40 6.37
N ALA A 201 -7.56 0.60 5.37
CA ALA A 201 -7.68 1.09 4.00
C ALA A 201 -8.56 0.17 3.13
N PRO A 202 -9.82 0.52 2.82
CA PRO A 202 -10.58 1.69 3.25
C PRO A 202 -11.10 1.68 4.70
N TYR A 203 -11.63 2.80 5.21
CA TYR A 203 -12.50 2.86 6.41
C TYR A 203 -13.77 3.63 6.07
N GLY A 204 -14.88 2.94 5.84
CA GLY A 204 -16.17 3.62 5.70
C GLY A 204 -16.74 3.98 7.08
N LEU A 205 -17.22 5.21 7.23
CA LEU A 205 -18.34 5.45 8.14
C LEU A 205 -19.63 5.32 7.32
N PRO A 206 -20.69 4.73 7.86
CA PRO A 206 -21.99 4.72 7.19
C PRO A 206 -22.39 6.14 6.82
N ASP A 207 -22.68 6.39 5.54
CA ASP A 207 -23.37 7.61 5.13
C ASP A 207 -24.70 7.66 5.91
N PRO A 208 -24.94 8.70 6.73
CA PRO A 208 -26.14 8.78 7.55
C PRO A 208 -27.42 8.95 6.73
N GLU A 209 -27.33 9.41 5.48
CA GLU A 209 -28.47 9.62 4.58
C GLU A 209 -28.74 8.40 3.70
N THR A 210 -27.69 7.78 3.14
CA THR A 210 -27.83 6.66 2.19
C THR A 210 -27.58 5.29 2.83
N GLY A 211 -26.97 5.24 4.01
CA GLY A 211 -26.49 4.01 4.65
C GLY A 211 -25.31 3.36 3.92
N ALA A 212 -24.85 3.93 2.80
CA ALA A 212 -23.80 3.37 1.98
C ALA A 212 -22.42 3.82 2.50
N GLN A 213 -21.44 2.93 2.38
CA GLN A 213 -20.06 3.21 2.72
C GLN A 213 -19.26 3.30 1.41
N TYR A 214 -18.79 4.50 1.07
CA TYR A 214 -17.95 4.73 -0.12
C TYR A 214 -16.56 5.11 0.35
N ALA A 215 -15.63 4.18 0.23
CA ALA A 215 -14.27 4.36 0.68
C ALA A 215 -13.38 3.56 -0.28
N ASP A 216 -12.45 4.26 -0.94
CA ASP A 216 -11.56 3.69 -1.95
C ASP A 216 -10.12 3.94 -1.52
N ALA A 217 -9.33 2.90 -1.33
CA ALA A 217 -7.92 3.04 -0.99
C ALA A 217 -7.05 2.24 -1.96
N ASN A 218 -6.11 2.93 -2.59
CA ASN A 218 -5.07 2.35 -3.42
C ASN A 218 -3.73 2.49 -2.72
N VAL A 219 -3.17 1.39 -2.23
CA VAL A 219 -1.85 1.35 -1.61
C VAL A 219 -0.90 0.68 -2.59
N VAL A 220 0.22 1.34 -2.88
CA VAL A 220 1.20 0.89 -3.84
C VAL A 220 2.59 0.96 -3.19
N LEU A 221 3.25 -0.20 -3.12
CA LEU A 221 4.63 -0.33 -2.65
C LEU A 221 5.51 -0.71 -3.85
N ARG A 222 6.64 -0.02 -4.03
CA ARG A 222 7.57 -0.19 -5.17
C ARG A 222 9.02 0.03 -4.74
N GLY A 223 9.97 -0.38 -5.58
CA GLY A 223 11.40 -0.31 -5.29
C GLY A 223 11.72 -1.07 -4.00
N ASP A 224 12.48 -0.43 -3.11
CA ASP A 224 12.76 -0.94 -1.76
C ASP A 224 11.80 -0.38 -0.69
N GLY A 225 10.61 0.09 -1.11
CA GLY A 225 9.63 0.73 -0.23
C GLY A 225 9.11 -0.20 0.87
N ARG A 226 8.92 0.33 2.08
CA ARG A 226 8.54 -0.45 3.26
C ARG A 226 7.32 0.12 3.96
N LEU A 227 6.34 -0.73 4.24
CA LEU A 227 5.20 -0.46 5.12
C LEU A 227 5.26 -1.41 6.31
N VAL A 228 5.34 -0.87 7.53
CA VAL A 228 5.36 -1.67 8.76
C VAL A 228 4.21 -1.24 9.67
N VAL A 229 3.34 -2.19 9.98
CA VAL A 229 2.21 -2.02 10.89
C VAL A 229 2.52 -2.73 12.21
N HIS A 230 2.70 -1.96 13.28
CA HIS A 230 3.15 -2.42 14.60
C HIS A 230 2.01 -2.69 15.58
N GLY A 231 2.06 -3.82 16.28
CA GLY A 231 1.12 -4.16 17.35
C GLY A 231 0.20 -5.31 16.94
N GLY A 232 -0.59 -5.83 17.89
CA GLY A 232 -1.57 -6.91 17.62
C GLY A 232 -2.78 -6.45 16.79
N TYR A 233 -2.57 -5.46 15.92
CA TYR A 233 -3.59 -4.82 15.12
C TYR A 233 -3.42 -5.23 13.66
N SER A 234 -4.56 -5.37 13.00
CA SER A 234 -4.65 -5.86 11.64
C SER A 234 -4.42 -4.73 10.64
N MET A 235 -3.67 -4.99 9.57
CA MET A 235 -3.94 -4.27 8.35
C MET A 235 -5.20 -4.86 7.75
N SER A 236 -6.27 -4.09 7.79
CA SER A 236 -7.51 -4.51 7.19
C SER A 236 -7.77 -3.69 5.95
N MET A 237 -7.92 -4.39 4.83
CA MET A 237 -8.55 -3.78 3.66
C MET A 237 -10.06 -3.87 3.83
N ILE A 238 -10.64 -2.85 4.50
CA ILE A 238 -12.05 -2.82 4.91
C ILE A 238 -12.91 -1.98 3.95
N ASP A 239 -14.07 -2.53 3.63
CA ASP A 239 -15.31 -1.81 3.33
C ASP A 239 -15.54 -1.15 1.97
N GLY A 240 -16.82 -1.16 1.62
CA GLY A 240 -17.45 -0.38 0.56
C GLY A 240 -17.76 -1.17 -0.72
N SER A 241 -18.77 -0.72 -1.46
CA SER A 241 -19.17 -1.29 -2.75
C SER A 241 -18.12 -1.19 -3.86
N GLU A 242 -16.93 -0.64 -3.57
CA GLU A 242 -15.85 -0.33 -4.51
C GLU A 242 -14.50 -0.90 -4.02
N THR A 243 -13.55 -1.01 -4.94
CA THR A 243 -12.43 -1.96 -4.88
C THR A 243 -11.21 -1.39 -4.15
N GLY A 244 -11.03 -1.72 -2.87
CA GLY A 244 -9.76 -1.50 -2.19
C GLY A 244 -8.64 -2.26 -2.92
N LYS A 245 -7.53 -1.60 -3.24
CA LYS A 245 -6.40 -2.20 -3.97
C LYS A 245 -5.08 -2.04 -3.23
N LEU A 246 -4.38 -3.14 -3.03
CA LEU A 246 -2.98 -3.17 -2.63
C LEU A 246 -2.14 -3.69 -3.80
N THR A 247 -1.02 -3.04 -4.09
CA THR A 247 -0.04 -3.54 -5.05
C THR A 247 1.35 -3.49 -4.46
N ILE A 248 2.05 -4.63 -4.44
CA ILE A 248 3.43 -4.78 -3.98
C ILE A 248 4.27 -5.16 -5.19
N ASN A 249 5.31 -4.40 -5.49
CA ASN A 249 6.21 -4.62 -6.63
C ASN A 249 7.67 -4.73 -6.16
N ASP A 250 8.53 -5.20 -7.06
CA ASP A 250 9.99 -5.17 -6.91
C ASP A 250 10.48 -5.85 -5.62
N ASN A 251 11.21 -5.15 -4.76
CA ASN A 251 11.71 -5.64 -3.47
C ASN A 251 10.90 -5.08 -2.28
N ALA A 252 9.73 -4.50 -2.54
CA ALA A 252 9.00 -3.79 -1.51
C ALA A 252 8.52 -4.74 -0.40
N VAL A 253 8.46 -4.23 0.84
CA VAL A 253 8.15 -5.04 2.02
C VAL A 253 6.96 -4.46 2.77
N LEU A 254 5.94 -5.31 2.97
CA LEU A 254 4.86 -5.07 3.90
C LEU A 254 4.99 -6.01 5.08
N LYS A 255 5.14 -5.45 6.29
CA LYS A 255 5.10 -6.21 7.54
C LYS A 255 3.89 -5.81 8.37
N CYS A 256 3.11 -6.78 8.82
CA CYS A 256 1.99 -6.53 9.75
C CYS A 256 1.77 -7.73 10.67
N TYR A 257 0.98 -7.57 11.74
CA TYR A 257 0.64 -8.71 12.58
C TYR A 257 -0.47 -9.55 11.92
N ASP A 258 -1.63 -8.96 11.71
CA ASP A 258 -2.70 -9.60 10.93
C ASP A 258 -2.89 -8.87 9.61
N PHE A 259 -3.08 -9.62 8.54
CA PHE A 259 -3.51 -9.11 7.25
C PHE A 259 -4.91 -9.64 6.96
N VAL A 260 -5.88 -8.75 6.80
CA VAL A 260 -7.26 -9.11 6.50
C VAL A 260 -7.63 -8.51 5.15
N ALA A 261 -7.88 -9.38 4.18
CA ALA A 261 -8.34 -8.97 2.87
C ALA A 261 -9.85 -9.15 2.76
N GLY A 262 -10.54 -8.08 2.34
CA GLY A 262 -11.97 -8.14 2.05
C GLY A 262 -12.88 -8.04 3.27
N GLN A 263 -12.43 -7.40 4.36
CA GLN A 263 -13.27 -7.20 5.54
C GLN A 263 -14.43 -6.27 5.22
N GLY A 264 -15.52 -6.83 4.72
CA GLY A 264 -16.75 -6.12 4.41
C GLY A 264 -16.91 -5.62 2.96
N GLY A 265 -16.00 -5.94 2.05
CA GLY A 265 -16.06 -5.45 0.67
C GLY A 265 -15.17 -6.22 -0.31
N ALA A 266 -15.18 -5.79 -1.58
CA ALA A 266 -14.26 -6.32 -2.59
C ALA A 266 -12.85 -5.75 -2.38
N ALA A 267 -11.86 -6.61 -2.45
CA ALA A 267 -10.46 -6.27 -2.23
C ALA A 267 -9.61 -6.93 -3.32
N THR A 268 -8.62 -6.21 -3.85
CA THR A 268 -7.63 -6.79 -4.77
C THR A 268 -6.23 -6.55 -4.24
N VAL A 269 -5.48 -7.62 -4.05
CA VAL A 269 -4.06 -7.58 -3.70
C VAL A 269 -3.31 -8.12 -4.89
N ASN A 270 -2.42 -7.31 -5.48
CA ASN A 270 -1.54 -7.75 -6.54
C ASN A 270 -0.10 -7.74 -6.03
N MET A 271 0.57 -8.89 -6.05
CA MET A 271 1.99 -8.99 -5.78
C MET A 271 2.70 -9.32 -7.10
N ASN A 272 3.51 -8.38 -7.57
CA ASN A 272 4.37 -8.54 -8.75
C ASN A 272 5.83 -8.77 -8.34
N GLY A 273 6.07 -9.03 -7.05
CA GLY A 273 7.37 -9.01 -6.38
C GLY A 273 7.21 -8.76 -4.88
N GLY A 274 8.34 -8.59 -4.20
CA GLY A 274 8.42 -8.15 -2.82
C GLY A 274 8.03 -9.21 -1.78
N LEU A 275 7.79 -8.74 -0.56
CA LEU A 275 7.48 -9.57 0.60
C LEU A 275 6.29 -8.99 1.38
N LEU A 276 5.26 -9.82 1.57
CA LEU A 276 4.22 -9.60 2.57
C LEU A 276 4.47 -10.57 3.74
N ASP A 277 4.90 -10.05 4.89
CA ASP A 277 5.28 -10.82 6.07
C ASP A 277 4.29 -10.53 7.20
N CYS A 278 3.42 -11.49 7.52
CA CYS A 278 2.48 -11.34 8.61
C CYS A 278 2.34 -12.57 9.52
N ASN A 279 1.81 -12.35 10.72
CA ASN A 279 1.52 -13.45 11.63
C ASN A 279 0.29 -14.23 11.16
N SER A 280 -0.80 -13.53 10.86
CA SER A 280 -2.04 -14.16 10.41
C SER A 280 -2.53 -13.55 9.11
N PHE A 281 -3.06 -14.38 8.23
CA PHE A 281 -3.56 -14.00 6.92
C PHE A 281 -4.99 -14.49 6.77
N TYR A 282 -5.92 -13.55 6.78
CA TYR A 282 -7.36 -13.81 6.74
C TYR A 282 -7.91 -13.50 5.36
N LEU A 283 -8.38 -14.54 4.67
CA LEU A 283 -9.22 -14.43 3.48
C LEU A 283 -10.67 -14.52 3.97
N THR A 284 -11.28 -13.38 4.20
CA THR A 284 -12.59 -13.37 4.86
C THR A 284 -13.54 -12.41 4.17
N GLN A 285 -14.68 -12.94 3.75
CA GLN A 285 -15.84 -12.13 3.42
C GLN A 285 -16.71 -11.94 4.68
N PHE A 286 -16.59 -10.79 5.35
CA PHE A 286 -17.41 -10.49 6.55
C PHE A 286 -18.79 -9.91 6.23
N THR A 287 -19.09 -9.58 4.97
CA THR A 287 -20.38 -8.98 4.58
C THR A 287 -21.24 -9.92 3.76
N GLY A 288 -22.55 -9.93 4.07
CA GLY A 288 -23.59 -10.61 3.29
C GLY A 288 -23.88 -9.98 1.93
N THR A 289 -22.96 -9.18 1.39
CA THR A 289 -23.06 -8.73 0.00
C THR A 289 -22.86 -9.93 -0.92
N PRO A 290 -23.69 -10.16 -1.96
CA PRO A 290 -23.65 -11.41 -2.74
C PRO A 290 -22.41 -11.62 -3.62
N ASN A 291 -21.55 -10.61 -3.80
CA ASN A 291 -20.47 -10.62 -4.80
C ASN A 291 -19.14 -9.89 -4.43
N PRO A 292 -18.79 -9.56 -3.17
CA PRO A 292 -17.47 -9.01 -2.91
C PRO A 292 -16.43 -10.09 -3.23
N LYS A 293 -15.54 -9.77 -4.16
CA LYS A 293 -14.43 -10.64 -4.53
C LYS A 293 -13.20 -10.12 -3.82
N CYS A 294 -12.66 -10.94 -2.92
CA CYS A 294 -11.32 -10.73 -2.42
C CYS A 294 -10.37 -11.54 -3.30
N ASN A 295 -9.65 -10.86 -4.20
CA ASN A 295 -8.73 -11.50 -5.12
C ASN A 295 -7.30 -11.18 -4.70
N ILE A 296 -6.51 -12.21 -4.43
CA ILE A 296 -5.09 -12.05 -4.14
C ILE A 296 -4.32 -12.71 -5.25
N ASN A 297 -3.70 -11.92 -6.10
CA ASN A 297 -2.96 -12.38 -7.26
C ASN A 297 -1.46 -12.28 -6.95
N LEU A 298 -0.79 -13.43 -6.90
CA LEU A 298 0.65 -13.52 -6.73
C LEU A 298 1.27 -13.75 -8.10
N PHE A 299 1.52 -12.68 -8.85
CA PHE A 299 2.27 -12.74 -10.11
C PHE A 299 3.78 -12.84 -9.90
N GLY A 300 4.23 -12.62 -8.65
CA GLY A 300 5.59 -12.80 -8.17
C GLY A 300 5.71 -12.44 -6.68
N GLY A 301 6.91 -12.58 -6.11
CA GLY A 301 7.17 -12.27 -4.71
C GLY A 301 6.70 -13.34 -3.73
N THR A 302 6.64 -13.01 -2.43
CA THR A 302 6.34 -13.98 -1.38
C THR A 302 5.37 -13.43 -0.32
N ILE A 303 4.32 -14.19 -0.02
CA ILE A 303 3.54 -14.08 1.21
C ILE A 303 4.13 -15.05 2.24
N ASN A 304 4.68 -14.53 3.34
CA ASN A 304 5.16 -15.33 4.46
C ASN A 304 4.22 -15.17 5.65
N VAL A 305 3.64 -16.28 6.11
CA VAL A 305 2.58 -16.26 7.12
C VAL A 305 2.80 -17.32 8.18
N LYS A 306 2.42 -17.00 9.42
CA LYS A 306 2.44 -17.97 10.53
C LYS A 306 1.10 -18.65 10.75
N LEU A 307 0.06 -18.20 10.06
CA LEU A 307 -1.28 -18.71 10.20
C LEU A 307 -2.11 -18.25 8.99
N VAL A 308 -2.58 -19.17 8.17
CA VAL A 308 -3.56 -18.89 7.11
C VAL A 308 -4.95 -19.26 7.61
N TRP A 309 -5.89 -18.33 7.45
CA TRP A 309 -7.32 -18.52 7.61
C TRP A 309 -7.95 -18.24 6.26
N ALA A 310 -7.95 -19.26 5.41
CA ALA A 310 -8.50 -19.19 4.06
C ALA A 310 -9.99 -19.58 4.01
N HIS A 311 -10.65 -19.59 5.16
CA HIS A 311 -12.05 -19.90 5.29
C HIS A 311 -12.68 -18.65 5.88
N GLY A 312 -13.71 -18.09 5.23
CA GLY A 312 -14.57 -17.13 5.91
C GLY A 312 -14.98 -17.66 7.29
N PHE A 313 -15.45 -16.79 8.18
CA PHE A 313 -16.02 -17.20 9.49
C PHE A 313 -17.22 -18.17 9.36
N GLY A 314 -17.49 -18.65 8.15
CA GLY A 314 -18.27 -19.80 7.80
C GLY A 314 -17.50 -21.03 7.35
N SER A 315 -17.14 -21.90 8.29
CA SER A 315 -17.26 -23.35 8.07
C SER A 315 -18.56 -23.69 7.31
N LYS A 316 -18.63 -24.86 6.68
CA LYS A 316 -19.80 -25.46 5.98
C LYS A 316 -21.21 -25.12 6.56
N ARG A 317 -21.31 -24.75 7.84
CA ARG A 317 -22.50 -24.20 8.53
C ARG A 317 -23.04 -22.84 8.05
N TYR A 318 -22.24 -21.98 7.43
CA TYR A 318 -22.67 -20.61 7.06
C TYR A 318 -22.89 -20.40 5.56
N TYR A 319 -22.57 -21.41 4.75
CA TYR A 319 -22.82 -21.46 3.32
C TYR A 319 -24.28 -21.13 2.99
N ASP A 320 -25.21 -21.70 3.78
CA ASP A 320 -26.65 -21.49 3.64
C ASP A 320 -27.09 -20.06 3.96
N THR A 321 -26.30 -19.29 4.72
CA THR A 321 -26.66 -17.96 5.23
C THR A 321 -26.06 -16.82 4.41
N TYR A 322 -24.83 -16.97 3.92
CA TYR A 322 -24.08 -15.86 3.31
C TYR A 322 -23.66 -16.09 1.85
N GLY A 323 -23.95 -17.26 1.27
CA GLY A 323 -23.59 -17.60 -0.10
C GLY A 323 -22.15 -18.11 -0.24
N ASN A 324 -21.71 -18.34 -1.48
CA ASN A 324 -20.35 -18.79 -1.78
C ASN A 324 -19.35 -17.71 -1.36
N ASP A 325 -18.39 -18.08 -0.50
CA ASP A 325 -17.19 -17.26 -0.29
C ASP A 325 -16.42 -17.20 -1.61
N ASN A 326 -16.23 -15.99 -2.14
CA ASN A 326 -15.52 -15.77 -3.41
C ASN A 326 -14.08 -15.30 -3.19
N ALA A 327 -13.61 -15.27 -1.93
CA ALA A 327 -12.22 -14.98 -1.64
C ALA A 327 -11.32 -16.09 -2.21
N HIS A 328 -10.28 -15.71 -2.94
CA HIS A 328 -9.30 -16.66 -3.44
C HIS A 328 -7.91 -16.05 -3.53
N VAL A 329 -6.91 -16.94 -3.44
CA VAL A 329 -5.51 -16.67 -3.77
C VAL A 329 -5.24 -17.34 -5.10
N ASP A 330 -4.78 -16.56 -6.08
CA ASP A 330 -4.33 -17.05 -7.37
C ASP A 330 -2.81 -16.88 -7.44
N ILE A 331 -2.10 -18.00 -7.41
CA ILE A 331 -0.64 -18.05 -7.51
C ILE A 331 -0.27 -18.17 -8.99
N ARG A 332 0.71 -17.40 -9.44
CA ARG A 332 1.17 -17.36 -10.83
C ARG A 332 2.68 -17.14 -10.86
N ASN A 333 3.32 -17.55 -11.95
CA ASN A 333 4.76 -17.35 -12.18
C ASN A 333 5.59 -17.77 -10.95
N ASP A 334 6.49 -16.90 -10.47
CA ASP A 334 7.35 -17.12 -9.30
C ASP A 334 6.72 -16.74 -7.95
N GLY A 335 5.41 -16.43 -7.93
CA GLY A 335 4.67 -16.09 -6.72
C GLY A 335 4.63 -17.25 -5.72
N LYS A 336 4.83 -16.95 -4.43
CA LYS A 336 4.88 -17.97 -3.37
C LYS A 336 3.99 -17.61 -2.18
N LEU A 337 3.29 -18.61 -1.66
CA LEU A 337 2.63 -18.56 -0.35
C LEU A 337 3.33 -19.54 0.60
N VAL A 338 3.96 -19.02 1.65
CA VAL A 338 4.73 -19.81 2.63
C VAL A 338 3.97 -19.82 3.96
N VAL A 339 3.52 -21.00 4.37
CA VAL A 339 2.72 -21.23 5.58
C VAL A 339 3.50 -22.07 6.59
N PRO A 340 3.07 -22.20 7.86
CA PRO A 340 3.68 -23.12 8.80
C PRO A 340 3.53 -24.58 8.35
N TYR A 341 4.55 -25.39 8.59
CA TYR A 341 4.49 -26.83 8.29
C TYR A 341 3.22 -27.51 8.84
N PRO A 342 2.79 -27.31 10.11
CA PRO A 342 1.59 -27.98 10.61
C PRO A 342 0.27 -27.70 9.86
N GLN A 343 0.18 -26.60 9.09
CA GLN A 343 -1.02 -26.23 8.33
C GLN A 343 -1.08 -26.82 6.92
N TRP A 344 -0.03 -27.50 6.44
CA TRP A 344 -0.02 -28.06 5.08
C TRP A 344 -1.25 -28.94 4.74
N PRO A 345 -1.83 -29.75 5.67
CA PRO A 345 -3.02 -30.54 5.35
C PRO A 345 -4.27 -29.68 5.10
N GLU A 346 -4.41 -28.56 5.80
CA GLU A 346 -5.51 -27.60 5.59
C GLU A 346 -5.37 -26.93 4.22
N MET A 347 -4.13 -26.61 3.82
CA MET A 347 -3.87 -26.03 2.51
C MET A 347 -4.23 -26.97 1.35
N VAL A 348 -4.05 -28.29 1.52
CA VAL A 348 -4.53 -29.29 0.54
C VAL A 348 -6.04 -29.20 0.37
N GLU A 349 -6.80 -29.01 1.47
CA GLU A 349 -8.25 -28.83 1.41
C GLU A 349 -8.62 -27.53 0.69
N ASP A 350 -7.97 -26.41 1.03
CA ASP A 350 -8.23 -25.11 0.40
C ASP A 350 -7.91 -25.09 -1.11
N VAL A 351 -6.85 -25.81 -1.54
CA VAL A 351 -6.54 -26.03 -2.97
C VAL A 351 -7.64 -26.85 -3.66
N ASN A 352 -8.06 -27.96 -3.06
CA ASN A 352 -9.12 -28.82 -3.62
C ASN A 352 -10.49 -28.10 -3.70
N LEU A 353 -10.75 -27.14 -2.81
CA LEU A 353 -11.93 -26.29 -2.85
C LEU A 353 -11.82 -25.16 -3.88
N GLY A 354 -10.66 -24.96 -4.50
CA GLY A 354 -10.39 -23.85 -5.41
C GLY A 354 -10.32 -22.50 -4.71
N ILE A 355 -10.03 -22.46 -3.42
CA ILE A 355 -9.77 -21.21 -2.68
C ILE A 355 -8.35 -20.73 -2.99
N ILE A 356 -7.41 -21.66 -3.10
CA ILE A 356 -6.05 -21.40 -3.58
C ILE A 356 -5.92 -22.06 -4.96
N LYS A 357 -5.60 -21.27 -5.98
CA LYS A 357 -5.52 -21.69 -7.37
C LYS A 357 -4.15 -21.35 -7.96
N ALA A 358 -3.83 -22.00 -9.06
CA ALA A 358 -2.72 -21.64 -9.93
C ALA A 358 -3.28 -21.17 -11.28
N TYR A 359 -2.78 -20.05 -11.79
CA TYR A 359 -3.13 -19.53 -13.13
C TYR A 359 -4.65 -19.44 -13.38
N GLY A 360 -5.40 -18.86 -12.44
CA GLY A 360 -6.85 -18.74 -12.53
C GLY A 360 -7.61 -20.07 -12.43
N GLY A 361 -6.92 -21.19 -12.17
CA GLY A 361 -7.46 -22.55 -12.19
C GLY A 361 -7.10 -23.36 -13.43
N GLU A 362 -6.25 -22.83 -14.32
CA GLU A 362 -5.74 -23.55 -15.50
C GLU A 362 -4.49 -24.39 -15.18
N GLY A 363 -3.83 -24.15 -14.04
CA GLY A 363 -2.73 -24.98 -13.54
C GLY A 363 -3.04 -25.66 -12.22
N PHE A 364 -2.01 -26.23 -11.59
CA PHE A 364 -2.11 -26.87 -10.28
C PHE A 364 -1.21 -26.18 -9.24
N VAL A 365 -1.60 -26.27 -7.98
CA VAL A 365 -0.82 -25.75 -6.85
C VAL A 365 0.05 -26.87 -6.31
N LYS A 366 1.36 -26.74 -6.42
CA LYS A 366 2.30 -27.66 -5.78
C LYS A 366 2.56 -27.24 -4.35
N ILE A 367 2.40 -28.20 -3.45
CA ILE A 367 2.58 -28.04 -2.00
C ILE A 367 3.89 -28.73 -1.62
N LEU A 368 4.83 -27.96 -1.08
CA LEU A 368 6.18 -28.37 -0.73
C LEU A 368 6.42 -28.23 0.78
N PRO A 369 6.12 -29.27 1.60
CA PRO A 369 6.39 -29.24 3.02
C PRO A 369 7.90 -29.35 3.32
N ASP A 370 8.42 -28.48 4.18
CA ASP A 370 9.78 -28.54 4.69
C ASP A 370 9.77 -28.58 6.23
N ALA A 371 9.92 -29.79 6.77
CA ALA A 371 9.95 -30.02 8.20
C ALA A 371 11.18 -29.39 8.88
N ALA A 372 12.30 -29.19 8.15
CA ALA A 372 13.52 -28.64 8.72
C ALA A 372 13.40 -27.14 8.99
N SER A 373 12.77 -26.39 8.07
CA SER A 373 12.44 -24.98 8.29
C SER A 373 11.12 -24.76 9.02
N ASN A 374 10.34 -25.83 9.26
CA ASN A 374 8.99 -25.78 9.82
C ASN A 374 8.03 -24.91 8.99
N THR A 375 8.18 -24.98 7.66
CA THR A 375 7.33 -24.26 6.70
C THR A 375 6.74 -25.21 5.65
N CYS A 376 5.79 -24.71 4.87
CA CYS A 376 5.26 -25.34 3.68
C CYS A 376 5.08 -24.26 2.62
N THR A 377 5.66 -24.47 1.44
CA THR A 377 5.57 -23.52 0.32
C THR A 377 4.53 -24.00 -0.68
N LEU A 378 3.64 -23.11 -1.08
CA LEU A 378 2.71 -23.29 -2.18
C LEU A 378 3.21 -22.47 -3.36
N THR A 379 3.31 -23.12 -4.52
CA THR A 379 3.71 -22.50 -5.79
C THR A 379 2.76 -22.93 -6.90
N ALA A 380 2.64 -22.09 -7.93
CA ALA A 380 1.88 -22.42 -9.13
C ALA A 380 2.73 -23.24 -10.09
N CYS A 381 2.08 -24.17 -10.79
CA CYS A 381 2.67 -25.03 -11.80
C CYS A 381 1.69 -25.16 -12.96
N MET A 382 2.19 -25.14 -14.19
CA MET A 382 1.41 -25.54 -15.35
C MET A 382 1.40 -27.07 -15.44
N ASP A 383 0.25 -27.63 -15.85
CA ASP A 383 0.13 -29.07 -16.06
C ASP A 383 1.12 -29.55 -17.15
N ASP A 384 1.83 -30.65 -16.86
CA ASP A 384 2.60 -31.47 -17.80
C ASP A 384 3.47 -30.69 -18.82
N VAL A 385 4.26 -29.72 -18.35
CA VAL A 385 5.33 -29.13 -19.19
C VAL A 385 6.43 -30.17 -19.36
N ALA A 386 6.53 -30.75 -20.56
CA ALA A 386 7.47 -31.84 -20.84
C ALA A 386 8.93 -31.46 -20.54
N GLY A 387 9.27 -30.17 -20.67
CA GLY A 387 10.58 -29.64 -20.34
C GLY A 387 10.95 -29.58 -18.85
N ASP A 388 9.99 -29.66 -17.91
CA ASP A 388 10.23 -29.58 -16.45
C ASP A 388 10.64 -30.97 -15.91
N VAL A 389 11.88 -31.36 -16.20
CA VAL A 389 12.42 -32.68 -15.86
C VAL A 389 12.87 -32.79 -14.39
N THR A 390 13.07 -31.64 -13.73
CA THR A 390 13.30 -31.58 -12.28
C THR A 390 11.99 -31.66 -11.50
N GLY A 391 10.87 -31.39 -12.17
CA GLY A 391 9.53 -31.33 -11.61
C GLY A 391 9.37 -30.16 -10.66
N ASP A 392 10.15 -29.08 -10.80
CA ASP A 392 10.17 -27.93 -9.89
C ASP A 392 9.21 -26.80 -10.28
N CYS A 393 8.45 -27.02 -11.36
CA CYS A 393 7.45 -26.16 -11.99
C CYS A 393 8.00 -25.06 -12.88
N PHE A 394 9.31 -25.05 -13.12
CA PHE A 394 9.96 -24.18 -14.07
C PHE A 394 10.75 -25.02 -15.07
N VAL A 395 10.93 -24.49 -16.27
CA VAL A 395 11.89 -25.04 -17.24
C VAL A 395 13.07 -24.09 -17.30
N ASP A 396 14.13 -24.43 -16.56
CA ASP A 396 15.27 -23.57 -16.33
C ASP A 396 16.63 -24.31 -16.42
N TYR A 397 17.67 -23.66 -15.91
CA TYR A 397 19.03 -24.19 -16.00
C TYR A 397 19.23 -25.53 -15.28
N ASP A 398 18.44 -25.80 -14.24
CA ASP A 398 18.52 -27.05 -13.50
C ASP A 398 17.98 -28.21 -14.35
N ASP A 399 16.96 -27.99 -15.19
CA ASP A 399 16.47 -28.97 -16.17
C ASP A 399 17.50 -29.29 -17.25
N ILE A 400 18.16 -28.26 -17.78
CA ILE A 400 19.29 -28.45 -18.71
C ILE A 400 20.44 -29.21 -18.01
N THR A 401 20.65 -28.99 -16.72
CA THR A 401 21.68 -29.71 -15.97
C THR A 401 21.35 -31.19 -15.86
N VAL A 402 20.09 -31.54 -15.58
CA VAL A 402 19.61 -32.93 -15.59
C VAL A 402 19.75 -33.56 -16.97
N LEU A 403 19.39 -32.84 -18.04
CA LEU A 403 19.62 -33.27 -19.43
C LEU A 403 21.10 -33.53 -19.70
N ALA A 404 21.98 -32.59 -19.35
CA ALA A 404 23.41 -32.71 -19.59
C ALA A 404 24.04 -33.90 -18.83
N MET A 405 23.55 -34.20 -17.62
CA MET A 405 23.99 -35.36 -16.84
C MET A 405 23.57 -36.69 -17.46
N ASN A 406 22.49 -36.70 -18.25
CA ASN A 406 21.97 -37.89 -18.93
C ASN A 406 22.26 -37.88 -20.43
N TRP A 407 23.07 -36.95 -20.93
CA TRP A 407 23.34 -36.78 -22.36
C TRP A 407 23.85 -38.07 -23.02
N LEU A 408 23.17 -38.51 -24.08
CA LEU A 408 23.41 -39.77 -24.80
C LEU A 408 23.20 -41.04 -23.96
N SER A 409 22.36 -40.97 -22.92
CA SER A 409 21.96 -42.14 -22.13
C SER A 409 20.88 -42.94 -22.86
N GLU A 410 21.09 -44.25 -23.00
CA GLU A 410 20.14 -45.22 -23.59
C GLU A 410 19.25 -45.88 -22.51
N ALA A 411 18.83 -45.12 -21.50
CA ALA A 411 18.08 -45.62 -20.36
C ALA A 411 16.92 -44.69 -20.02
N ILE A 412 15.84 -45.26 -19.46
CA ILE A 412 14.73 -44.48 -18.90
C ILE A 412 15.29 -43.57 -17.80
N ASN A 413 15.24 -42.26 -18.05
CA ASN A 413 15.67 -41.23 -17.13
C ASN A 413 14.78 -39.97 -17.35
N PRO A 414 14.71 -39.05 -16.38
CA PRO A 414 13.83 -37.89 -16.45
C PRO A 414 14.06 -36.97 -17.66
N ALA A 415 15.28 -36.98 -18.24
CA ALA A 415 15.61 -36.12 -19.36
C ALA A 415 15.30 -36.72 -20.75
N ASN A 416 14.80 -37.96 -20.82
CA ASN A 416 14.26 -38.57 -22.03
C ASN A 416 12.77 -38.17 -22.17
N VAL A 417 12.52 -36.89 -22.44
CA VAL A 417 11.20 -36.25 -22.38
C VAL A 417 10.29 -36.64 -23.55
N ASN A 418 10.85 -37.12 -24.66
CA ASN A 418 10.07 -37.66 -25.79
C ASN A 418 9.79 -39.17 -25.66
N GLU A 419 10.27 -39.82 -24.59
CA GLU A 419 10.14 -41.24 -24.29
C GLU A 419 10.72 -42.20 -25.37
N ASP A 420 11.69 -41.79 -26.18
CA ASP A 420 12.25 -42.62 -27.26
C ASP A 420 13.38 -43.59 -26.82
N LEU A 421 13.78 -43.49 -25.54
CA LEU A 421 14.83 -44.25 -24.85
C LEU A 421 16.25 -43.72 -25.07
N GLU A 422 16.43 -42.57 -25.72
CA GLU A 422 17.72 -41.93 -25.98
C GLU A 422 17.70 -40.45 -25.61
N THR A 423 18.37 -40.05 -24.53
CA THR A 423 18.46 -38.62 -24.19
C THR A 423 19.41 -37.87 -25.15
N ASN A 424 18.86 -37.07 -26.06
CA ASN A 424 19.61 -36.47 -27.16
C ASN A 424 19.16 -35.01 -27.47
N PHE A 425 19.44 -34.54 -28.69
CA PHE A 425 19.12 -33.17 -29.10
C PHE A 425 17.62 -32.93 -29.30
N GLU A 426 16.84 -33.97 -29.56
CA GLU A 426 15.37 -33.88 -29.64
C GLU A 426 14.77 -33.56 -28.27
N ASP A 427 15.26 -34.18 -27.20
CA ASP A 427 14.88 -33.83 -25.82
C ASP A 427 15.29 -32.41 -25.45
N TYR A 428 16.52 -32.01 -25.83
CA TYR A 428 16.96 -30.63 -25.67
C TYR A 428 16.00 -29.65 -26.36
N ALA A 429 15.53 -29.98 -27.57
CA ALA A 429 14.64 -29.11 -28.32
C ALA A 429 13.27 -28.95 -27.64
N ILE A 430 12.77 -29.98 -26.97
CA ILE A 430 11.53 -29.93 -26.16
C ILE A 430 11.76 -29.08 -24.90
N ILE A 431 12.82 -29.33 -24.13
CA ILE A 431 13.17 -28.50 -22.97
C ILE A 431 13.37 -27.03 -23.40
N ALA A 432 14.01 -26.80 -24.54
CA ALA A 432 14.24 -25.46 -25.06
C ALA A 432 12.96 -24.78 -25.60
N SER A 433 11.99 -25.53 -26.11
CA SER A 433 10.69 -24.96 -26.52
C SER A 433 9.87 -24.50 -25.33
N ASP A 434 10.08 -25.15 -24.18
CA ASP A 434 9.38 -24.84 -22.94
C ASP A 434 10.15 -23.82 -22.08
N TRP A 435 11.33 -23.41 -22.53
CA TRP A 435 12.26 -22.56 -21.79
C TRP A 435 11.65 -21.23 -21.37
N LEU A 436 11.49 -21.03 -20.06
CA LEU A 436 10.91 -19.82 -19.48
C LEU A 436 9.57 -19.42 -20.09
N LEU A 437 8.77 -20.37 -20.59
CA LEU A 437 7.43 -20.07 -21.11
C LEU A 437 6.66 -19.24 -20.08
N THR A 438 6.28 -18.04 -20.48
CA THR A 438 5.41 -17.20 -19.65
C THR A 438 3.99 -17.74 -19.68
N GLU A 439 3.17 -17.40 -18.68
CA GLU A 439 1.73 -17.74 -18.66
C GLU A 439 1.06 -17.39 -20.00
N GLU A 440 1.37 -16.22 -20.54
CA GLU A 440 0.79 -15.70 -21.79
C GLU A 440 1.19 -16.57 -23.00
N GLU A 441 2.46 -16.98 -23.09
CA GLU A 441 2.94 -17.84 -24.17
C GLU A 441 2.41 -19.28 -24.07
N PHE A 442 2.22 -19.81 -22.86
CA PHE A 442 1.64 -21.13 -22.69
C PHE A 442 0.17 -21.17 -23.11
N ILE A 443 -0.63 -20.17 -22.69
CA ILE A 443 -2.05 -20.07 -23.06
C ILE A 443 -2.22 -19.92 -24.59
N GLU A 444 -1.35 -19.16 -25.27
CA GLU A 444 -1.44 -18.97 -26.72
C GLU A 444 -1.08 -20.21 -27.56
N ASN A 445 -0.33 -21.16 -26.99
CA ASN A 445 0.16 -22.34 -27.70
C ASN A 445 -0.72 -23.59 -27.54
N GLN A 446 -1.78 -23.54 -26.73
CA GLN A 446 -2.84 -24.57 -26.66
C GLN A 446 -3.96 -24.30 -27.66
#